data_AF-A0AAD8FNP9-F1
#
_entry.id   AF-A0AAD8FNP9-F1
#
_cell.length_a   1.000
_cell.length_b   1.000
_cell.length_c   1.000
_cell.angle_alpha   90.00
_cell.angle_beta   90.00
_cell.angle_gamma   90.00
#
_symmetry.space_group_name_H-M   'P 1'
#
loop_
_entity.id
_entity.type
_entity.pdbx_description
1 polymer ?
#
loop_
_entity_poly.entity_id
_entity_poly.type
_entity_poly.pdbx_seq_one_letter_code
_entity_poly.pdbx_strand_id
1 'polypeptide(L)'
;MNLVLSMILVGAPQARGLPSQRANRTGALYQCPITGEEWDCERVDIDEDVDLERESKENQWLGVTVKSQGVGGKVVACAHLYELRQRFRQPSETRDPIGRCYVLSEDLTVRDDLDGGEWKFCEGRPQGHEQFGFCQQGMAAGFTPDNSYILFGAPGTYHWKGEPGTELSAGGWNYT
;
A
#
# COMPACT_ATOMS: atom_id res chain seq x y z
N MET A 1 -1.39 -32.61 -9.48
CA MET A 1 -1.64 -32.15 -8.10
C MET A 1 -1.08 -30.74 -8.01
N ASN A 2 -1.93 -29.72 -8.03
CA ASN A 2 -1.49 -28.35 -7.80
C ASN A 2 -1.23 -28.19 -6.31
N LEU A 3 0.03 -28.12 -5.92
CA LEU A 3 0.41 -27.78 -4.56
C LEU A 3 0.13 -26.30 -4.36
N VAL A 4 -0.92 -25.97 -3.60
CA VAL A 4 -1.10 -24.61 -3.09
C VAL A 4 -0.02 -24.41 -2.03
N LEU A 5 1.04 -23.67 -2.39
CA LEU A 5 2.08 -23.29 -1.43
C LEU A 5 1.48 -22.30 -0.45
N SER A 6 1.41 -22.69 0.83
CA SER A 6 0.96 -21.81 1.90
C SER A 6 2.12 -20.89 2.30
N MET A 7 1.90 -19.58 2.24
CA MET A 7 2.89 -18.57 2.59
C MET A 7 2.35 -17.63 3.66
N ILE A 8 3.25 -17.06 4.45
CA ILE A 8 2.96 -15.98 5.38
C ILE A 8 3.43 -14.67 4.75
N LEU A 9 2.57 -13.66 4.76
CA LEU A 9 2.91 -12.32 4.33
C LEU A 9 3.23 -11.46 5.55
N VAL A 10 4.40 -10.82 5.55
CA VAL A 10 4.90 -10.03 6.67
C VAL A 10 5.16 -8.60 6.22
N GLY A 11 4.46 -7.66 6.85
CA GLY A 11 4.73 -6.24 6.70
C GLY A 11 5.91 -5.81 7.56
N ALA A 12 6.87 -5.11 6.97
CA ALA A 12 8.06 -4.60 7.66
C ALA A 12 8.21 -3.09 7.39
N PRO A 13 7.38 -2.22 8.00
CA PRO A 13 7.30 -0.78 7.70
C PRO A 13 8.61 -0.01 7.95
N GLN A 14 9.53 -0.61 8.70
CA GLN A 14 10.80 -0.03 9.09
C GLN A 14 11.99 -0.57 8.28
N ALA A 15 11.75 -1.50 7.35
CA ALA A 15 12.77 -2.13 6.52
C ALA A 15 13.55 -1.12 5.68
N ARG A 16 14.80 -1.49 5.39
CA ARG A 16 15.70 -0.68 4.57
C ARG A 16 15.11 -0.48 3.17
N GLY A 17 15.30 0.72 2.64
CA GLY A 17 14.92 1.07 1.29
C GLY A 17 15.79 0.40 0.24
N LEU A 18 15.21 0.15 -0.93
CA LEU A 18 15.96 -0.26 -2.11
C LEU A 18 16.81 0.92 -2.62
N PRO A 19 18.01 0.68 -3.16
CA PRO A 19 18.86 1.76 -3.69
C PRO A 19 18.16 2.63 -4.76
N SER A 20 17.30 2.02 -5.58
CA SER A 20 16.50 2.69 -6.61
C SER A 20 15.54 3.73 -6.02
N GLN A 21 15.01 3.49 -4.82
CA GLN A 21 14.03 4.34 -4.14
C GLN A 21 14.62 5.63 -3.54
N ARG A 22 15.95 5.79 -3.54
CA ARG A 22 16.64 6.99 -3.03
C ARG A 22 16.26 7.36 -1.57
N ALA A 23 15.97 6.35 -0.75
CA ALA A 23 15.57 6.50 0.65
C ALA A 23 16.27 5.45 1.53
N ASN A 24 16.54 5.80 2.78
CA ASN A 24 17.19 4.90 3.74
C ASN A 24 16.22 3.83 4.21
N ARG A 25 14.96 4.21 4.44
CA ARG A 25 13.92 3.35 4.99
C ARG A 25 12.62 3.60 4.27
N THR A 26 12.13 2.61 3.53
CA THR A 26 10.85 2.71 2.82
C THR A 26 9.80 1.77 3.39
N GLY A 27 10.22 0.77 4.17
CA GLY A 27 9.39 -0.38 4.50
C GLY A 27 9.37 -1.41 3.38
N ALA A 28 8.71 -2.53 3.62
CA ALA A 28 8.66 -3.67 2.71
C ALA A 28 7.48 -4.59 3.02
N LEU A 29 7.12 -5.39 2.01
CA LEU A 29 6.36 -6.62 2.17
C LEU A 29 7.31 -7.79 1.95
N TYR A 30 7.21 -8.82 2.79
CA TYR A 30 7.93 -10.07 2.64
C TYR A 30 6.95 -11.24 2.46
N GLN A 31 7.31 -12.19 1.60
CA GLN A 31 6.69 -13.50 1.50
C GLN A 31 7.59 -14.54 2.17
N CYS A 32 7.04 -15.33 3.07
CA CYS A 32 7.79 -16.34 3.81
C CYS A 32 7.10 -17.70 3.62
N PRO A 33 7.78 -18.71 3.04
CA PRO A 33 7.30 -20.07 3.04
C PRO A 33 7.04 -20.57 4.47
N ILE A 34 6.02 -21.41 4.67
CA ILE A 34 5.80 -22.07 5.97
C ILE A 34 6.72 -23.29 6.05
N THR A 35 8.00 -23.05 6.34
CA THR A 35 9.02 -24.09 6.51
C THR A 35 9.68 -23.99 7.88
N GLY A 36 10.65 -24.87 8.16
CA GLY A 36 11.48 -24.78 9.37
C GLY A 36 12.75 -23.93 9.18
N GLU A 37 12.95 -23.35 8.00
CA GLU A 37 14.11 -22.52 7.68
C GLU A 37 13.92 -21.09 8.24
N GLU A 38 15.00 -20.46 8.68
CA GLU A 38 14.94 -19.17 9.39
C GLU A 38 15.13 -17.95 8.46
N TRP A 39 15.63 -18.18 7.23
CA TRP A 39 16.11 -17.13 6.33
C TRP A 39 15.58 -17.25 4.91
N ASP A 40 14.39 -17.86 4.75
CA ASP A 40 13.73 -18.11 3.46
C ASP A 40 12.65 -17.07 3.11
N CYS A 41 12.52 -16.00 3.90
CA CYS A 41 11.65 -14.86 3.57
C CYS A 41 12.25 -14.01 2.45
N GLU A 42 11.49 -13.81 1.39
CA GLU A 42 11.87 -12.98 0.25
C GLU A 42 11.10 -11.66 0.25
N ARG A 43 11.78 -10.58 -0.11
CA ARG A 43 11.14 -9.28 -0.29
C ARG A 43 10.25 -9.36 -1.54
N VAL A 44 9.00 -8.93 -1.43
CA VAL A 44 8.13 -8.79 -2.59
C VAL A 44 8.51 -7.51 -3.31
N ASP A 45 8.78 -7.63 -4.61
CA ASP A 45 9.17 -6.51 -5.47
C ASP A 45 7.95 -5.66 -5.83
N ILE A 46 7.74 -4.63 -5.00
CA ILE A 46 6.68 -3.65 -5.13
C ILE A 46 7.36 -2.29 -4.95
N ASP A 47 6.96 -1.32 -5.77
CA ASP A 47 7.31 0.09 -5.56
C ASP A 47 8.80 0.44 -5.77
N GLU A 48 9.45 -0.08 -6.83
CA GLU A 48 10.88 0.20 -7.08
C GLU A 48 11.15 1.63 -7.59
N ASP A 49 10.32 2.13 -8.50
CA ASP A 49 10.54 3.39 -9.23
C ASP A 49 10.27 4.62 -8.38
N VAL A 50 11.10 5.65 -8.43
CA VAL A 50 10.90 6.90 -7.68
C VAL A 50 10.98 8.14 -8.56
N ASP A 51 10.02 9.04 -8.39
CA ASP A 51 10.07 10.40 -8.95
C ASP A 51 10.34 11.41 -7.83
N LEU A 52 11.59 11.85 -7.71
CA LEU A 52 12.01 12.79 -6.66
C LEU A 52 11.39 14.18 -6.79
N GLU A 53 10.81 14.52 -7.94
CA GLU A 53 10.11 15.79 -8.14
C GLU A 53 8.66 15.70 -7.62
N ARG A 54 8.11 14.50 -7.50
CA ARG A 54 6.72 14.27 -7.10
C ARG A 54 6.56 13.62 -5.74
N GLU A 55 7.53 12.87 -5.24
CA GLU A 55 7.34 12.06 -4.04
C GLU A 55 8.59 11.95 -3.16
N SER A 56 8.36 11.50 -1.92
CA SER A 56 9.40 11.04 -1.01
C SER A 56 9.00 9.69 -0.43
N LYS A 57 9.84 8.67 -0.62
CA LYS A 57 9.62 7.33 -0.03
C LYS A 57 10.24 7.16 1.36
N GLU A 58 10.99 8.17 1.82
CA GLU A 58 11.64 8.13 3.13
C GLU A 58 10.60 8.02 4.26
N ASN A 59 10.71 6.96 5.06
CA ASN A 59 9.79 6.58 6.12
C ASN A 59 8.31 6.53 5.69
N GLN A 60 8.01 6.09 4.45
CA GLN A 60 6.63 5.91 4.00
C GLN A 60 5.86 4.79 4.72
N TRP A 61 6.58 3.87 5.39
CA TRP A 61 6.05 2.73 6.14
C TRP A 61 5.28 1.72 5.28
N LEU A 62 5.85 1.31 4.14
CA LEU A 62 5.29 0.22 3.35
C LEU A 62 5.22 -1.08 4.15
N GLY A 63 4.04 -1.69 4.20
CA GLY A 63 3.77 -2.86 5.03
C GLY A 63 3.26 -2.52 6.43
N VAL A 64 2.87 -1.26 6.72
CA VAL A 64 2.19 -0.91 7.98
C VAL A 64 0.90 -1.70 8.15
N THR A 65 0.19 -1.92 7.05
CA THR A 65 -0.99 -2.78 6.95
C THR A 65 -0.76 -3.77 5.83
N VAL A 66 -1.03 -5.04 6.12
CA VAL A 66 -1.07 -6.14 5.15
C VAL A 66 -2.34 -6.95 5.41
N LYS A 67 -3.15 -7.17 4.38
CA LYS A 67 -4.35 -8.03 4.46
C LYS A 67 -4.46 -8.87 3.18
N SER A 68 -4.99 -10.08 3.33
CA SER A 68 -5.28 -11.00 2.23
C SER A 68 -6.78 -11.32 2.21
N GLN A 69 -7.35 -11.49 1.01
CA GLN A 69 -8.70 -12.03 0.80
C GLN A 69 -8.78 -13.55 1.06
N GLY A 70 -7.65 -14.21 1.31
CA GLY A 70 -7.54 -15.66 1.43
C GLY A 70 -7.01 -16.32 0.15
N VAL A 71 -7.22 -17.62 0.06
CA VAL A 71 -6.68 -18.48 -1.01
C VAL A 71 -7.15 -18.01 -2.39
N GLY A 72 -6.21 -17.81 -3.32
CA GLY A 72 -6.52 -17.36 -4.69
C GLY A 72 -7.01 -15.92 -4.80
N GLY A 73 -7.03 -15.18 -3.68
CA GLY A 73 -7.53 -13.82 -3.60
C GLY A 73 -6.43 -12.76 -3.66
N LYS A 74 -6.85 -11.50 -3.62
CA LYS A 74 -5.95 -10.35 -3.64
C LYS A 74 -5.31 -10.08 -2.27
N VAL A 75 -4.21 -9.35 -2.31
CA VAL A 75 -3.50 -8.86 -1.13
C VAL A 75 -3.43 -7.35 -1.18
N VAL A 76 -3.70 -6.68 -0.07
CA VAL A 76 -3.49 -5.23 0.06
C VAL A 76 -2.34 -4.96 1.02
N ALA A 77 -1.40 -4.11 0.60
CA ALA A 77 -0.28 -3.65 1.41
C ALA A 77 -0.19 -2.12 1.34
N CYS A 78 -0.10 -1.43 2.48
CA CYS A 78 -0.18 0.03 2.53
C CYS A 78 1.10 0.69 3.07
N ALA A 79 1.28 1.95 2.67
CA ALA A 79 2.32 2.88 3.12
C ALA A 79 1.65 4.21 3.52
N HIS A 80 1.13 4.26 4.75
CA HIS A 80 0.29 5.39 5.19
C HIS A 80 1.03 6.72 5.39
N LEU A 81 2.37 6.71 5.40
CA LEU A 81 3.19 7.93 5.47
C LEU A 81 3.82 8.27 4.10
N TYR A 82 3.34 7.65 3.02
CA TYR A 82 3.72 8.06 1.68
C TYR A 82 3.46 9.55 1.47
N GLU A 83 4.51 10.27 1.08
CA GLU A 83 4.55 11.72 0.97
C GLU A 83 4.56 12.15 -0.49
N LEU A 84 3.56 12.95 -0.85
CA LEU A 84 3.50 13.62 -2.13
C LEU A 84 4.09 15.04 -2.01
N ARG A 85 4.94 15.41 -2.96
CA ARG A 85 5.55 16.75 -3.05
C ARG A 85 4.75 17.61 -4.01
N GLN A 86 4.41 18.80 -3.56
CA GLN A 86 3.70 19.80 -4.36
C GLN A 86 4.61 20.99 -4.59
N ARG A 87 4.62 21.55 -5.81
CA ARG A 87 5.40 22.75 -6.14
C ARG A 87 6.90 22.58 -5.82
N PHE A 88 7.47 21.44 -6.27
CA PHE A 88 8.85 21.06 -6.03
C PHE A 88 9.85 22.17 -6.38
N ARG A 89 10.80 22.42 -5.47
CA ARG A 89 11.83 23.48 -5.57
C ARG A 89 11.28 24.89 -5.73
N GLN A 90 10.03 25.13 -5.33
CA GLN A 90 9.45 26.46 -5.24
C GLN A 90 9.34 26.89 -3.77
N PRO A 91 9.34 28.20 -3.45
CA PRO A 91 9.20 28.67 -2.07
C PRO A 91 7.93 28.19 -1.36
N SER A 92 6.91 27.83 -2.13
CA SER A 92 5.63 27.29 -1.67
C SER A 92 5.56 25.77 -1.65
N GLU A 93 6.71 25.06 -1.72
CA GLU A 93 6.74 23.59 -1.68
C GLU A 93 5.98 23.07 -0.45
N THR A 94 5.06 22.13 -0.65
CA THR A 94 4.41 21.40 0.45
C THR A 94 4.64 19.91 0.30
N ARG A 95 4.52 19.22 1.44
CA ARG A 95 4.73 17.79 1.59
C ARG A 95 3.51 17.23 2.28
N ASP A 96 2.76 16.45 1.52
CA ASP A 96 1.44 15.99 1.89
C ASP A 96 1.55 14.48 2.17
N PRO A 97 1.56 14.02 3.44
CA PRO A 97 1.54 12.61 3.79
C PRO A 97 0.14 12.03 3.53
N ILE A 98 -0.16 11.81 2.25
CA ILE A 98 -1.47 11.35 1.80
C ILE A 98 -1.65 9.84 2.02
N GLY A 99 -0.56 9.07 2.09
CA GLY A 99 -0.60 7.61 2.14
C GLY A 99 -0.92 6.97 0.78
N ARG A 100 -0.64 5.67 0.67
CA ARG A 100 -0.98 4.86 -0.51
C ARG A 100 -1.12 3.39 -0.17
N CYS A 101 -1.75 2.63 -1.05
CA CYS A 101 -1.82 1.17 -0.94
C CYS A 101 -1.57 0.51 -2.30
N TYR A 102 -1.06 -0.71 -2.26
CA TYR A 102 -0.93 -1.60 -3.41
C TYR A 102 -1.92 -2.74 -3.26
N VAL A 103 -2.64 -3.04 -4.34
CA VAL A 103 -3.47 -4.23 -4.44
C VAL A 103 -2.78 -5.19 -5.40
N LEU A 104 -2.35 -6.32 -4.85
CA LEU A 104 -1.58 -7.35 -5.53
C LEU A 104 -2.48 -8.53 -5.88
N SER A 105 -2.16 -9.18 -6.98
CA SER A 105 -2.71 -10.48 -7.36
C SER A 105 -2.22 -11.60 -6.43
N GLU A 106 -2.77 -12.81 -6.59
CA GLU A 106 -2.36 -14.00 -5.83
C GLU A 106 -0.84 -14.27 -5.91
N ASP A 107 -0.24 -14.02 -7.07
CA ASP A 107 1.20 -14.18 -7.31
C ASP A 107 2.04 -13.00 -6.79
N LEU A 108 1.43 -12.13 -5.98
CA LEU A 108 2.02 -10.93 -5.37
C LEU A 108 2.55 -9.90 -6.38
N THR A 109 2.12 -9.99 -7.64
CA THR A 109 2.43 -8.99 -8.66
C THR A 109 1.37 -7.90 -8.69
N VAL A 110 1.80 -6.68 -9.02
CA VAL A 110 0.88 -5.60 -9.39
C VAL A 110 0.44 -5.84 -10.83
N ARG A 111 -0.87 -5.99 -11.04
CA ARG A 111 -1.46 -6.07 -12.38
C ARG A 111 -2.36 -4.86 -12.56
N ASP A 112 -2.35 -4.27 -13.76
CA ASP A 112 -3.25 -3.18 -14.14
C ASP A 112 -4.62 -3.74 -14.55
N ASP A 113 -5.20 -4.64 -13.75
CA ASP A 113 -6.62 -4.93 -13.80
C ASP A 113 -7.41 -3.81 -13.09
N LEU A 114 -8.72 -3.73 -13.33
CA LEU A 114 -9.60 -2.61 -12.89
C LEU A 114 -9.59 -2.36 -11.37
N ASP A 115 -9.02 -3.28 -10.61
CA ASP A 115 -9.12 -3.47 -9.17
C ASP A 115 -7.78 -3.93 -8.55
N GLY A 116 -6.69 -4.00 -9.32
CA GLY A 116 -5.30 -4.12 -8.86
C GLY A 116 -4.60 -2.76 -8.89
N GLY A 117 -3.29 -2.74 -8.69
CA GLY A 117 -2.51 -1.51 -8.91
C GLY A 117 -2.19 -0.69 -7.67
N GLU A 118 -1.70 0.53 -7.92
CA GLU A 118 -1.44 1.55 -6.91
C GLU A 118 -2.71 2.38 -6.67
N TRP A 119 -3.13 2.45 -5.41
CA TRP A 119 -4.30 3.20 -4.97
C TRP A 119 -3.89 4.38 -4.10
N LYS A 120 -4.35 5.58 -4.48
CA LYS A 120 -4.13 6.86 -3.79
C LYS A 120 -5.39 7.71 -3.86
N PHE A 121 -6.45 7.34 -3.13
CA PHE A 121 -7.73 8.05 -3.24
C PHE A 121 -7.64 9.51 -2.75
N CYS A 122 -6.64 9.83 -1.94
CA CYS A 122 -6.37 11.17 -1.45
C CYS A 122 -5.55 12.05 -2.42
N GLU A 123 -4.92 11.46 -3.44
CA GLU A 123 -4.21 12.22 -4.48
C GLU A 123 -5.19 13.02 -5.36
N GLY A 124 -4.79 14.23 -5.78
CA GLY A 124 -5.61 15.10 -6.64
C GLY A 124 -6.79 15.79 -5.91
N ARG A 125 -6.99 15.52 -4.62
CA ARG A 125 -7.97 16.22 -3.77
C ARG A 125 -7.40 17.50 -3.20
N PRO A 126 -8.26 18.44 -2.75
CA PRO A 126 -7.75 19.70 -2.27
C PRO A 126 -6.95 19.53 -0.96
N GLN A 127 -5.87 20.29 -0.89
CA GLN A 127 -4.72 20.10 0.01
C GLN A 127 -5.00 20.67 1.41
N GLY A 128 -4.03 20.53 2.32
CA GLY A 128 -4.12 21.07 3.68
C GLY A 128 -4.65 20.07 4.71
N HIS A 129 -4.43 20.38 5.98
CA HIS A 129 -4.83 19.51 7.10
C HIS A 129 -6.35 19.55 7.34
N GLU A 130 -7.01 20.61 6.89
CA GLU A 130 -8.45 20.80 6.88
C GLU A 130 -9.16 19.90 5.86
N GLN A 131 -8.42 19.30 4.93
CA GLN A 131 -8.92 18.44 3.86
C GLN A 131 -8.08 17.16 3.74
N PHE A 132 -7.40 16.91 2.61
CA PHE A 132 -6.80 15.61 2.28
C PHE A 132 -5.25 15.61 2.32
N GLY A 133 -4.60 16.74 2.57
CA GLY A 133 -3.13 16.83 2.56
C GLY A 133 -2.44 15.97 3.62
N PHE A 134 -3.16 15.62 4.69
CA PHE A 134 -2.68 14.74 5.77
C PHE A 134 -3.49 13.45 5.87
N CYS A 135 -4.10 13.01 4.77
CA CYS A 135 -5.03 11.88 4.75
C CYS A 135 -4.51 10.61 5.45
N GLN A 136 -3.22 10.27 5.26
CA GLN A 136 -2.61 9.05 5.80
C GLN A 136 -3.39 7.77 5.46
N GLN A 137 -3.84 7.66 4.21
CA GLN A 137 -4.59 6.51 3.73
C GLN A 137 -3.82 5.20 4.00
N GLY A 138 -4.55 4.15 4.38
CA GLY A 138 -3.97 2.83 4.54
C GLY A 138 -3.27 2.62 5.89
N MET A 139 -3.48 3.52 6.86
CA MET A 139 -3.14 3.24 8.26
C MET A 139 -3.86 1.98 8.75
N ALA A 140 -5.09 1.77 8.27
CA ALA A 140 -5.80 0.50 8.32
C ALA A 140 -6.37 0.19 6.93
N ALA A 141 -6.53 -1.10 6.64
CA ALA A 141 -7.20 -1.59 5.44
C ALA A 141 -7.78 -2.97 5.70
N GLY A 142 -8.74 -3.39 4.87
CA GLY A 142 -9.35 -4.72 4.94
C GLY A 142 -10.30 -4.97 3.78
N PHE A 143 -10.75 -6.22 3.66
CA PHE A 143 -11.76 -6.61 2.70
C PHE A 143 -13.11 -6.75 3.40
N THR A 144 -14.21 -6.45 2.69
CA THR A 144 -15.56 -6.75 3.17
C THR A 144 -15.78 -8.26 3.28
N PRO A 145 -16.73 -8.72 4.11
CA PRO A 145 -16.98 -10.16 4.28
C PRO A 145 -17.34 -10.92 3.00
N ASP A 146 -17.91 -10.22 2.01
CA ASP A 146 -18.24 -10.74 0.69
C ASP A 146 -17.11 -10.56 -0.33
N ASN A 147 -15.93 -10.08 0.09
CA ASN A 147 -14.77 -9.78 -0.73
C ASN A 147 -15.07 -8.89 -1.95
N SER A 148 -16.14 -8.10 -1.90
CA SER A 148 -16.55 -7.23 -3.01
C SER A 148 -15.91 -5.84 -2.94
N TYR A 149 -15.45 -5.42 -1.76
CA TYR A 149 -14.80 -4.13 -1.57
C TYR A 149 -13.55 -4.23 -0.69
N ILE A 150 -12.62 -3.32 -0.97
CA ILE A 150 -11.50 -2.97 -0.11
C ILE A 150 -11.88 -1.70 0.65
N LEU A 151 -11.70 -1.73 1.96
CA LEU A 151 -11.89 -0.60 2.86
C LEU A 151 -10.53 -0.05 3.26
N PHE A 152 -10.38 1.27 3.25
CA PHE A 152 -9.18 1.99 3.69
C PHE A 152 -9.53 2.95 4.83
N GLY A 153 -8.69 3.01 5.85
CA GLY A 153 -8.74 4.05 6.88
C GLY A 153 -7.82 5.21 6.51
N ALA A 154 -8.35 6.43 6.55
CA ALA A 154 -7.61 7.67 6.38
C ALA A 154 -7.87 8.61 7.57
N PRO A 155 -7.11 8.48 8.67
CA PRO A 155 -7.43 9.14 9.93
C PRO A 155 -7.14 10.64 9.92
N GLY A 156 -6.26 11.13 9.04
CA GLY A 156 -5.82 12.52 9.08
C GLY A 156 -6.64 13.49 8.21
N THR A 157 -7.72 13.02 7.58
CA THR A 157 -8.63 13.90 6.84
C THR A 157 -9.43 14.82 7.78
N TYR A 158 -9.76 16.01 7.29
CA TYR A 158 -10.63 16.98 7.96
C TYR A 158 -10.25 17.30 9.42
N HIS A 159 -9.03 17.77 9.65
CA HIS A 159 -8.48 17.99 11.00
C HIS A 159 -8.50 16.72 11.86
N TRP A 160 -8.00 15.61 11.29
CA TRP A 160 -7.91 14.32 11.99
C TRP A 160 -9.24 13.76 12.49
N LYS A 161 -10.36 14.18 11.89
CA LYS A 161 -11.66 13.52 12.11
C LYS A 161 -11.66 12.13 11.49
N GLY A 162 -10.98 12.00 10.36
CA GLY A 162 -10.86 10.77 9.59
C GLY A 162 -12.03 10.52 8.64
N GLU A 163 -11.77 9.70 7.64
CA GLU A 163 -12.75 9.26 6.64
C GLU A 163 -12.42 7.82 6.20
N PRO A 164 -13.42 6.97 5.98
CA PRO A 164 -13.21 5.70 5.31
C PRO A 164 -13.14 5.90 3.78
N GLY A 165 -12.18 5.26 3.13
CA GLY A 165 -12.15 5.07 1.67
C GLY A 165 -12.69 3.68 1.31
N THR A 166 -13.34 3.55 0.16
CA THR A 166 -13.84 2.27 -0.35
C THR A 166 -13.48 2.11 -1.81
N GLU A 167 -13.00 0.93 -2.19
CA GLU A 167 -12.69 0.58 -3.57
C GLU A 167 -13.30 -0.78 -3.92
N LEU A 168 -13.70 -0.98 -5.17
CA LEU A 168 -14.18 -2.29 -5.63
C LEU A 168 -13.01 -3.27 -5.66
N SER A 169 -13.12 -4.39 -4.93
CA SER A 169 -12.30 -5.56 -5.23
C SER A 169 -13.08 -6.44 -6.19
N ALA A 170 -12.92 -6.20 -7.50
CA ALA A 170 -13.36 -7.21 -8.45
C ALA A 170 -12.55 -8.51 -8.20
N GLY A 171 -13.04 -9.65 -8.68
CA GLY A 171 -12.47 -10.94 -8.29
C GLY A 171 -13.32 -11.74 -7.30
N GLY A 172 -14.66 -11.63 -7.42
CA GLY A 172 -15.46 -12.85 -7.32
C GLY A 172 -15.12 -13.72 -8.52
N TRP A 173 -14.15 -14.62 -8.41
CA TRP A 173 -13.98 -15.69 -9.39
C TRP A 173 -15.30 -16.45 -9.43
N ASN A 174 -16.03 -16.37 -10.54
CA ASN A 174 -17.15 -17.25 -10.79
C ASN A 174 -16.63 -18.68 -10.68
N TYR A 175 -17.11 -19.44 -9.70
CA TYR A 175 -16.97 -20.89 -9.68
C TYR A 175 -17.70 -21.42 -10.94
N THR A 176 -16.94 -21.78 -11.96
CA THR A 176 -17.32 -22.75 -12.99
C THR A 176 -16.22 -23.78 -13.13
#